data_AF-A0A349VPT2-F1
#
_entry.id   AF-A0A349VPT2-F1
#
_cell.length_a   1.000
_cell.length_b   1.000
_cell.length_c   1.000
_cell.angle_alpha   90.00
_cell.angle_beta   90.00
_cell.angle_gamma   90.00
#
_symmetry.space_group_name_H-M   'P 1'
#
loop_
_entity.id
_entity.type
_entity.pdbx_description
1 polymer ?
#
loop_
_entity_poly.entity_id
_entity_poly.type
_entity_poly.pdbx_seq_one_letter_code
_entity_poly.pdbx_strand_id
1 'polypeptide(L)'
;MAPVGPIALVPLKGSVEFTDKVNWYLNKRRSEYQEQEFISKYPGFYRQDYRIAVENTRFSSGEGKAVIQSSVRGHDLFIISDVTNFSCTYKMFGQTNHMSPDDHYQDLKRVILACSGKARRINVIMPFLYEGRQHKRNSRESLDCAFALEEIYNLGVENIITFDAHDERVANAIPTSGFESLSATYQIIKEMYRSIPDLHFTEDKFMVISPDEGGISRAMYFASMLGVPLGTFYKRRDYTRVVNGRNPIVAHEFLGDSVEGLDILIVDDMISSGDSMLDIAREMKQRGARN
;
A
#
# COMPACT_ATOMS: atom_id res chain seq x y z
N MET A 1 -2.22 -4.47 -22.58
CA MET A 1 -1.55 -3.38 -23.32
C MET A 1 -0.11 -3.80 -23.58
N ALA A 2 0.42 -3.63 -24.79
CA ALA A 2 1.84 -3.95 -25.05
C ALA A 2 2.74 -2.94 -24.30
N PRO A 3 3.89 -3.37 -23.73
CA PRO A 3 4.77 -2.45 -23.03
C PRO A 3 5.33 -1.40 -24.00
N VAL A 4 5.47 -0.16 -23.53
CA VAL A 4 5.93 0.98 -24.35
C VAL A 4 7.44 0.95 -24.62
N GLY A 5 8.17 0.06 -23.94
CA GLY A 5 9.59 -0.24 -24.09
C GLY A 5 9.96 -1.52 -23.32
N PRO A 6 11.24 -1.94 -23.32
CA PRO A 6 11.67 -3.07 -22.50
C PRO A 6 11.42 -2.80 -21.01
N ILE A 7 10.73 -3.71 -20.32
CA ILE A 7 10.38 -3.55 -18.89
C ILE A 7 11.63 -3.66 -18.01
N ALA A 8 11.84 -2.80 -17.03
CA ALA A 8 12.82 -3.07 -15.98
C ALA A 8 12.27 -2.76 -14.59
N LEU A 9 12.62 -3.61 -13.63
CA LEU A 9 12.25 -3.46 -12.23
C LEU A 9 13.42 -2.85 -11.48
N VAL A 10 13.22 -1.76 -10.76
CA VAL A 10 14.28 -1.11 -9.96
C VAL A 10 13.90 -1.21 -8.48
N PRO A 11 14.42 -2.22 -7.75
CA PRO A 11 14.11 -2.40 -6.33
C PRO A 11 14.87 -1.40 -5.47
N LEU A 12 14.17 -0.60 -4.66
CA LEU A 12 14.81 0.09 -3.54
C LEU A 12 15.15 -0.91 -2.42
N LYS A 13 16.06 -0.50 -1.52
CA LYS A 13 16.57 -1.34 -0.43
C LYS A 13 15.45 -2.05 0.37
N GLY A 14 14.35 -1.35 0.65
CA GLY A 14 13.21 -1.89 1.40
C GLY A 14 12.27 -2.80 0.63
N SER A 15 12.40 -2.91 -0.69
CA SER A 15 11.43 -3.62 -1.54
C SER A 15 12.03 -4.81 -2.29
N VAL A 16 13.27 -5.22 -1.99
CA VAL A 16 13.96 -6.30 -2.71
C VAL A 16 13.15 -7.60 -2.71
N GLU A 17 12.70 -8.07 -1.55
CA GLU A 17 11.94 -9.33 -1.45
C GLU A 17 10.62 -9.27 -2.26
N PHE A 18 9.89 -8.16 -2.17
CA PHE A 18 8.67 -7.96 -2.93
C PHE A 18 8.96 -7.91 -4.44
N THR A 19 10.04 -7.23 -4.84
CA THR A 19 10.48 -7.14 -6.23
C THR A 19 10.90 -8.49 -6.78
N ASP A 20 11.52 -9.35 -5.98
CA ASP A 20 11.91 -10.70 -6.37
C ASP A 20 10.68 -11.56 -6.71
N LYS A 21 9.62 -11.44 -5.90
CA LYS A 21 8.32 -12.07 -6.18
C LYS A 21 7.72 -11.53 -7.48
N VAL A 22 7.71 -10.20 -7.67
CA VAL A 22 7.21 -9.57 -8.91
C VAL A 22 7.99 -10.05 -10.13
N ASN A 23 9.32 -10.09 -10.04
CA ASN A 23 10.20 -10.59 -11.10
C ASN A 23 9.91 -12.05 -11.45
N TRP A 24 9.72 -12.89 -10.42
CA TRP A 24 9.36 -14.30 -10.61
C TRP A 24 8.02 -14.47 -11.33
N TYR A 25 6.97 -13.77 -10.88
CA TYR A 25 5.65 -13.82 -11.53
C TYR A 25 5.69 -13.28 -12.97
N LEU A 26 6.45 -12.20 -13.22
CA LEU A 26 6.63 -11.64 -14.56
C LEU A 26 7.35 -12.62 -15.50
N ASN A 27 8.41 -13.27 -15.02
CA ASN A 27 9.14 -14.30 -15.77
C ASN A 27 8.21 -15.48 -16.08
N LYS A 28 7.55 -16.04 -15.05
CA LYS A 28 6.59 -17.15 -15.22
C LYS A 28 5.53 -16.83 -16.26
N ARG A 29 4.88 -15.66 -16.15
CA ARG A 29 3.81 -15.25 -17.06
C ARG A 29 4.29 -15.09 -18.50
N ARG A 30 5.53 -14.63 -18.69
CA ARG A 30 6.11 -14.49 -20.03
C ARG A 30 6.54 -15.83 -20.62
N SER A 31 7.05 -16.75 -19.81
CA SER A 31 7.34 -18.11 -20.26
C SER A 31 6.09 -18.83 -20.76
N GLU A 32 4.94 -18.66 -20.09
CA GLU A 32 3.63 -19.18 -20.58
C GLU A 32 3.26 -18.65 -21.98
N TYR A 33 3.65 -17.41 -22.32
CA TYR A 33 3.42 -16.88 -23.68
C TYR A 33 4.35 -17.52 -24.72
N GLN A 34 5.58 -17.89 -24.35
CA GLN A 34 6.48 -18.62 -25.26
C GLN A 34 5.93 -20.00 -25.62
N GLU A 35 5.36 -20.69 -24.63
CA GLU A 35 4.72 -21.99 -24.85
C GLU A 35 3.51 -21.91 -25.79
N GLN A 36 2.88 -20.74 -25.89
CA GLN A 36 1.79 -20.45 -26.82
C GLN A 36 2.27 -19.90 -28.18
N GLU A 37 3.56 -20.07 -28.51
CA GLU A 37 4.21 -19.59 -29.73
C GLU A 37 4.08 -18.06 -29.96
N PHE A 38 3.92 -17.28 -28.89
CA PHE A 38 3.84 -15.82 -29.00
C PHE A 38 5.20 -15.21 -29.37
N ILE A 39 5.27 -14.62 -30.57
CA ILE A 39 6.45 -13.89 -31.04
C ILE A 39 6.32 -12.40 -30.66
N SER A 40 7.11 -11.97 -29.67
CA SER A 40 7.20 -10.55 -29.31
C SER A 40 8.12 -9.78 -30.26
N LYS A 41 7.68 -8.60 -30.70
CA LYS A 41 8.47 -7.68 -31.52
C LYS A 41 9.42 -6.78 -30.72
N TYR A 42 9.36 -6.84 -29.38
CA TYR A 42 10.14 -5.96 -28.50
C TYR A 42 11.41 -6.66 -28.01
N PRO A 43 12.61 -6.08 -28.27
CA PRO A 43 13.86 -6.55 -27.67
C PRO A 43 13.76 -6.61 -26.15
N GLY A 44 14.26 -7.69 -25.54
CA GLY A 44 14.23 -7.86 -24.08
C GLY A 44 12.83 -8.13 -23.50
N PHE A 45 11.84 -8.49 -24.33
CA PHE A 45 10.57 -9.03 -23.86
C PHE A 45 10.75 -10.34 -23.11
N TYR A 46 11.67 -11.20 -23.53
CA TYR A 46 12.05 -12.38 -22.76
C TYR A 46 13.43 -12.18 -22.14
N ARG A 47 13.48 -12.18 -20.81
CA ARG A 47 14.69 -12.15 -20.00
C ARG A 47 14.52 -13.07 -18.80
N GLN A 48 15.63 -13.60 -18.32
CA GLN A 48 15.67 -14.36 -17.07
C GLN A 48 15.48 -13.45 -15.86
N ASP A 49 16.00 -12.22 -15.93
CA ASP A 49 15.90 -11.22 -14.88
C ASP A 49 15.55 -9.85 -15.46
N TYR A 50 14.54 -9.21 -14.90
CA TYR A 50 14.11 -7.86 -15.26
C TYR A 50 14.64 -6.80 -14.30
N ARG A 51 15.29 -7.21 -13.20
CA ARG A 51 15.80 -6.30 -12.19
C ARG A 51 17.03 -5.53 -12.71
N ILE A 52 17.06 -4.23 -12.42
CA ILE A 52 18.23 -3.39 -12.56
C ILE A 52 18.66 -2.99 -11.16
N ALA A 53 19.89 -3.35 -10.79
CA ALA A 53 20.43 -3.00 -9.49
C ALA A 53 20.57 -1.48 -9.33
N VAL A 54 20.26 -1.02 -8.13
CA VAL A 54 20.46 0.36 -7.70
C VAL A 54 21.24 0.36 -6.40
N GLU A 55 22.20 1.28 -6.30
CA GLU A 55 22.96 1.50 -5.08
C GLU A 55 22.46 2.79 -4.43
N ASN A 56 21.84 2.68 -3.26
CA ASN A 56 21.46 3.80 -2.40
C ASN A 56 22.51 3.96 -1.30
N THR A 57 23.50 4.81 -1.56
CA THR A 57 24.59 5.11 -0.61
C THR A 57 24.18 6.26 0.31
N ARG A 58 24.59 6.21 1.57
CA ARG A 58 24.45 7.30 2.53
C ARG A 58 25.83 7.81 2.95
N PHE A 59 26.03 9.12 2.92
CA PHE A 59 27.21 9.77 3.48
C PHE A 59 27.15 9.73 5.01
N SER A 60 28.26 10.02 5.69
CA SER A 60 28.31 10.07 7.16
C SER A 60 27.36 11.12 7.75
N SER A 61 27.03 12.17 6.98
CA SER A 61 26.03 13.19 7.29
C SER A 61 24.58 12.69 7.22
N GLY A 62 24.32 11.52 6.63
CA GLY A 62 22.98 10.98 6.36
C GLY A 62 22.41 11.36 4.98
N GLU A 63 23.07 12.25 4.24
CA GLU A 63 22.68 12.58 2.86
C GLU A 63 22.78 11.35 1.95
N GLY A 64 21.82 11.21 1.04
CA GLY A 64 21.72 10.05 0.14
C GLY A 64 22.21 10.33 -1.27
N LYS A 65 22.67 9.26 -1.94
CA LYS A 65 22.99 9.21 -3.37
C LYS A 65 22.41 7.92 -3.95
N ALA A 66 21.79 8.00 -5.12
CA ALA A 66 21.36 6.82 -5.88
C ALA A 66 22.22 6.66 -7.14
N VAL A 67 22.64 5.43 -7.43
CA VAL A 67 23.35 5.07 -8.68
C VAL A 67 22.68 3.86 -9.31
N ILE A 68 22.16 4.05 -10.52
CA ILE A 68 21.64 2.95 -11.33
C ILE A 68 22.82 2.22 -11.99
N GLN A 69 22.89 0.90 -11.82
CA GLN A 69 24.06 0.09 -12.23
C GLN A 69 24.01 -0.36 -13.70
N SER A 70 22.98 0.01 -14.46
CA SER A 70 22.83 -0.37 -15.87
C SER A 70 22.08 0.71 -16.66
N SER A 71 22.23 0.71 -17.98
CA SER A 71 21.52 1.66 -18.83
C SER A 71 20.01 1.44 -18.76
N VAL A 72 19.27 2.50 -18.43
CA VAL A 72 17.80 2.54 -18.46
C VAL A 72 17.24 3.19 -19.72
N ARG A 73 18.10 3.52 -20.69
CA ARG A 73 17.67 4.26 -21.88
C ARG A 73 16.58 3.48 -22.64
N GLY A 74 15.46 4.14 -22.92
CA GLY A 74 14.35 3.55 -23.66
C GLY A 74 13.54 2.49 -22.91
N HIS A 75 13.86 2.21 -21.63
CA HIS A 75 13.12 1.24 -20.83
C HIS A 75 11.80 1.80 -20.30
N ASP A 76 10.85 0.91 -20.10
CA ASP A 76 9.63 1.13 -19.32
C ASP A 76 9.92 0.69 -17.87
N LEU A 77 10.25 1.65 -17.01
CA LEU A 77 10.72 1.38 -15.66
C LEU A 77 9.58 1.21 -14.68
N PHE A 78 9.75 0.28 -13.75
CA PHE A 78 8.92 0.11 -12.57
C PHE A 78 9.85 0.22 -11.36
N ILE A 79 9.88 1.40 -10.74
CA ILE A 79 10.64 1.64 -9.51
C ILE A 79 9.76 1.20 -8.35
N ILE A 80 10.25 0.29 -7.51
CA ILE A 80 9.46 -0.32 -6.44
C ILE A 80 9.98 0.19 -5.10
N SER A 81 9.12 0.82 -4.31
CA SER A 81 9.50 1.44 -3.02
C SER A 81 8.53 1.06 -1.92
N ASP A 82 9.03 0.39 -0.88
CA ASP A 82 8.30 0.20 0.38
C ASP A 82 8.74 1.27 1.37
N VAL A 83 7.93 2.32 1.47
CA VAL A 83 8.19 3.46 2.36
C VAL A 83 7.97 3.14 3.83
N THR A 84 7.36 1.99 4.15
CA THR A 84 7.07 1.59 5.54
C THR A 84 8.08 0.59 6.10
N ASN A 85 9.09 0.20 5.32
CA ASN A 85 10.06 -0.80 5.75
C ASN A 85 11.03 -0.26 6.82
N PHE A 86 10.64 -0.43 8.09
CA PHE A 86 11.41 -0.03 9.27
C PHE A 86 12.64 -0.92 9.55
N SER A 87 12.78 -2.07 8.87
CA SER A 87 13.94 -2.95 9.02
C SER A 87 15.19 -2.41 8.31
N CYS A 88 15.00 -1.49 7.35
CA CYS A 88 16.09 -0.85 6.65
C CYS A 88 16.85 0.12 7.56
N THR A 89 18.18 -0.04 7.63
CA THR A 89 19.05 0.82 8.42
C THR A 89 20.18 1.42 7.59
N TYR A 90 20.75 2.52 8.07
CA TYR A 90 22.00 3.11 7.56
C TYR A 90 22.86 3.64 8.71
N LYS A 91 24.11 4.02 8.41
CA LYS A 91 25.01 4.62 9.39
C LYS A 91 24.99 6.14 9.28
N MET A 92 24.73 6.82 10.38
CA MET A 92 24.78 8.28 10.50
C MET A 92 25.66 8.63 11.70
N PHE A 93 26.76 9.35 11.46
CA PHE A 93 27.78 9.62 12.50
C PHE A 93 28.22 8.39 13.30
N GLY A 94 28.37 7.24 12.62
CA GLY A 94 28.77 5.96 13.23
C GLY A 94 27.64 5.19 13.94
N GLN A 95 26.50 5.83 14.17
CA GLN A 95 25.33 5.22 14.82
C GLN A 95 24.42 4.55 13.79
N THR A 96 23.74 3.47 14.20
CA THR A 96 22.72 2.84 13.36
C THR A 96 21.44 3.68 13.43
N ASN A 97 20.99 4.17 12.28
CA ASN A 97 19.70 4.83 12.13
C ASN A 97 18.73 3.95 11.32
N HIS A 98 17.47 3.88 11.73
CA HIS A 98 16.41 3.23 10.96
C HIS A 98 15.84 4.20 9.94
N MET A 99 15.58 3.72 8.73
CA MET A 99 15.01 4.55 7.67
C MET A 99 13.54 4.88 8.02
N SER A 100 13.23 6.17 8.04
CA SER A 100 11.84 6.65 8.12
C SER A 100 11.14 6.55 6.74
N PRO A 101 9.82 6.74 6.68
CA PRO A 101 9.12 6.93 5.40
C PRO A 101 9.75 8.03 4.54
N ASP A 102 10.20 9.12 5.16
CA ASP A 102 10.89 10.21 4.47
C ASP A 102 12.22 9.77 3.88
N ASP A 103 13.01 8.96 4.59
CA ASP A 103 14.28 8.45 4.07
C ASP A 103 14.07 7.62 2.80
N HIS A 104 13.07 6.73 2.81
CA HIS A 104 12.70 5.92 1.66
C HIS A 104 12.17 6.77 0.52
N TYR A 105 11.30 7.74 0.80
CA TYR A 105 10.75 8.65 -0.20
C TYR A 105 11.84 9.51 -0.86
N GLN A 106 12.81 10.01 -0.08
CA GLN A 106 13.95 10.75 -0.62
C GLN A 106 14.84 9.85 -1.50
N ASP A 107 15.02 8.59 -1.13
CA ASP A 107 15.75 7.63 -1.98
C ASP A 107 14.99 7.33 -3.28
N LEU A 108 13.67 7.20 -3.24
CA LEU A 108 12.83 7.07 -4.43
C LEU A 108 13.04 8.25 -5.38
N LYS A 109 13.00 9.49 -4.86
CA LYS A 109 13.26 10.70 -5.66
C LYS A 109 14.63 10.69 -6.33
N ARG A 110 15.67 10.26 -5.60
CA ARG A 110 17.03 10.15 -6.16
C ARG A 110 17.09 9.12 -7.30
N VAL A 111 16.40 7.99 -7.16
CA VAL A 111 16.31 6.95 -8.20
C VAL A 111 15.55 7.48 -9.42
N ILE A 112 14.41 8.17 -9.22
CA ILE A 112 13.66 8.82 -10.31
C ILE A 112 14.57 9.80 -11.04
N LEU A 113 15.21 10.73 -10.33
CA LEU A 113 16.13 11.73 -10.90
C LEU A 113 17.31 11.10 -11.67
N ALA A 114 17.85 9.96 -11.21
CA ALA A 114 18.90 9.24 -11.93
C ALA A 114 18.41 8.61 -13.25
N CYS A 115 17.10 8.37 -13.39
CA CYS A 115 16.48 7.76 -14.57
C CYS A 115 15.81 8.79 -15.50
N SER A 116 15.35 9.92 -14.96
CA SER A 116 14.57 10.93 -15.68
C SER A 116 15.30 11.48 -16.89
N GLY A 117 14.56 11.65 -17.99
CA GLY A 117 15.11 12.07 -19.28
C GLY A 117 15.95 11.01 -20.02
N LYS A 118 16.10 9.79 -19.47
CA LYS A 118 16.74 8.65 -20.13
C LYS A 118 15.77 7.50 -20.38
N ALA A 119 14.99 7.13 -19.36
CA ALA A 119 13.93 6.14 -19.48
C ALA A 119 12.86 6.55 -20.50
N ARG A 120 12.19 5.57 -21.12
CA ARG A 120 11.04 5.83 -22.01
C ARG A 120 9.80 6.26 -21.23
N ARG A 121 9.62 5.62 -20.07
CA ARG A 121 8.53 5.83 -19.11
C ARG A 121 9.00 5.41 -17.73
N ILE A 122 8.52 6.09 -16.69
CA ILE A 122 8.77 5.74 -15.29
C ILE A 122 7.43 5.50 -14.61
N ASN A 123 7.25 4.30 -14.06
CA ASN A 123 6.15 3.95 -13.19
C ASN A 123 6.71 3.72 -11.78
N VAL A 124 5.97 4.12 -10.75
CA VAL A 124 6.31 3.83 -9.36
C VAL A 124 5.31 2.83 -8.80
N ILE A 125 5.80 1.72 -8.28
CA ILE A 125 5.01 0.79 -7.46
C ILE A 125 5.34 1.09 -6.01
N MET A 126 4.35 1.58 -5.28
CA MET A 126 4.49 1.93 -3.87
C MET A 126 3.43 1.17 -3.08
N PRO A 127 3.76 -0.03 -2.54
CA PRO A 127 2.76 -0.90 -1.94
C PRO A 127 1.93 -0.21 -0.87
N PHE A 128 2.58 0.61 -0.05
CA PHE A 128 1.95 1.51 0.90
C PHE A 128 2.17 2.96 0.45
N LEU A 129 1.09 3.72 0.20
CA LEU A 129 1.20 5.09 -0.29
C LEU A 129 1.85 6.03 0.75
N TYR A 130 2.91 6.74 0.35
CA TYR A 130 3.63 7.69 1.19
C TYR A 130 2.67 8.76 1.73
N GLU A 131 2.72 8.96 3.05
CA GLU A 131 1.88 9.89 3.80
C GLU A 131 0.37 9.75 3.57
N GLY A 132 -0.13 8.56 3.19
CA GLY A 132 -1.55 8.34 2.83
C GLY A 132 -2.58 8.84 3.86
N ARG A 133 -2.22 8.93 5.14
CA ARG A 133 -3.08 9.53 6.18
C ARG A 133 -3.24 11.05 6.06
N GLN A 134 -2.25 11.76 5.51
CA GLN A 134 -2.27 13.20 5.19
C GLN A 134 -2.81 13.46 3.77
N HIS A 135 -3.91 12.81 3.41
CA HIS A 135 -4.61 12.94 2.11
C HIS A 135 -5.54 14.15 2.02
N LYS A 136 -5.93 14.74 3.16
CA LYS A 136 -6.81 15.92 3.25
C LYS A 136 -6.42 16.82 4.41
N ARG A 137 -6.84 18.09 4.35
CA ARG A 137 -6.71 19.05 5.45
C ARG A 137 -8.03 19.20 6.19
N ASN A 138 -8.01 18.98 7.49
CA ASN A 138 -9.12 19.22 8.41
C ASN A 138 -8.96 20.56 9.14
N SER A 139 -7.75 21.15 9.12
CA SER A 139 -7.43 22.45 9.73
C SER A 139 -6.12 23.01 9.14
N ARG A 140 -5.33 23.74 9.94
CA ARG A 140 -3.98 24.22 9.59
C ARG A 140 -2.93 23.10 9.67
N GLU A 141 -3.12 22.05 8.87
CA GLU A 141 -2.20 20.91 8.73
C GLU A 141 -1.60 20.84 7.32
N SER A 142 -0.59 19.98 7.16
CA SER A 142 0.06 19.68 5.89
C SER A 142 -0.82 18.81 4.99
N LEU A 143 -0.42 18.63 3.73
CA LEU A 143 -1.11 17.80 2.75
C LEU A 143 -0.06 16.98 2.00
N ASP A 144 0.73 16.24 2.79
CA ASP A 144 2.00 15.66 2.35
C ASP A 144 1.81 14.60 1.27
N CYS A 145 0.72 13.81 1.34
CA CYS A 145 0.43 12.81 0.32
C CYS A 145 0.17 13.45 -1.05
N ALA A 146 -0.73 14.43 -1.12
CA ALA A 146 -1.07 15.10 -2.36
C ALA A 146 0.16 15.82 -2.96
N PHE A 147 0.92 16.52 -2.11
CA PHE A 147 2.13 17.21 -2.55
C PHE A 147 3.21 16.23 -3.02
N ALA A 148 3.37 15.09 -2.36
CA ALA A 148 4.31 14.06 -2.79
C ALA A 148 3.95 13.50 -4.18
N LEU A 149 2.65 13.30 -4.46
CA LEU A 149 2.18 12.90 -5.79
C LEU A 149 2.58 13.96 -6.83
N GLU A 150 2.21 15.22 -6.61
CA GLU A 150 2.57 16.32 -7.52
C GLU A 150 4.10 16.39 -7.73
N GLU A 151 4.88 16.23 -6.66
CA GLU A 151 6.33 16.27 -6.69
C GLU A 151 6.92 15.17 -7.59
N ILE A 152 6.56 13.90 -7.39
CA ILE A 152 7.12 12.81 -8.21
C ILE A 152 6.63 12.85 -9.66
N TYR A 153 5.43 13.36 -9.91
CA TYR A 153 4.96 13.63 -11.27
C TYR A 153 5.80 14.71 -11.95
N ASN A 154 6.12 15.80 -11.25
CA ASN A 154 7.02 16.83 -11.76
C ASN A 154 8.44 16.32 -12.02
N LEU A 155 8.86 15.24 -11.36
CA LEU A 155 10.13 14.56 -11.62
C LEU A 155 10.11 13.64 -12.86
N GLY A 156 8.94 13.42 -13.49
CA GLY A 156 8.78 12.63 -14.72
C GLY A 156 8.24 11.22 -14.52
N VAL A 157 7.61 10.92 -13.38
CA VAL A 157 6.78 9.71 -13.22
C VAL A 157 5.53 9.86 -14.09
N GLU A 158 5.09 8.79 -14.74
CA GLU A 158 3.87 8.76 -15.58
C GLU A 158 2.71 8.00 -14.93
N ASN A 159 3.01 7.06 -14.03
CA ASN A 159 2.00 6.27 -13.34
C ASN A 159 2.46 5.85 -11.94
N ILE A 160 1.52 5.77 -11.01
CA ILE A 160 1.73 5.23 -9.67
C ILE A 160 0.76 4.08 -9.43
N ILE A 161 1.28 2.98 -8.91
CA ILE A 161 0.52 1.80 -8.51
C ILE A 161 0.70 1.61 -7.00
N THR A 162 -0.40 1.62 -6.26
CA THR A 162 -0.45 1.38 -4.82
C THR A 162 -1.55 0.38 -4.49
N PHE A 163 -1.68 -0.02 -3.23
CA PHE A 163 -2.70 -0.98 -2.79
C PHE A 163 -3.50 -0.40 -1.64
N ASP A 164 -4.83 -0.45 -1.78
CA ASP A 164 -5.80 0.07 -0.81
C ASP A 164 -5.38 1.41 -0.20
N ALA A 165 -5.19 2.44 -1.04
CA ALA A 165 -4.85 3.77 -0.56
C ALA A 165 -5.83 4.21 0.54
N HIS A 166 -5.32 4.89 1.57
CA HIS A 166 -6.14 5.32 2.72
C HIS A 166 -7.39 6.10 2.27
N ASP A 167 -7.21 7.01 1.30
CA ASP A 167 -8.30 7.62 0.53
C ASP A 167 -7.86 7.79 -0.93
N GLU A 168 -8.52 7.07 -1.84
CA GLU A 168 -8.19 7.09 -3.28
C GLU A 168 -8.43 8.46 -3.93
N ARG A 169 -9.23 9.33 -3.31
CA ARG A 169 -9.52 10.69 -3.82
C ARG A 169 -8.28 11.59 -3.79
N VAL A 170 -7.19 11.18 -3.13
CA VAL A 170 -5.90 11.88 -3.21
C VAL A 170 -5.39 11.98 -4.66
N ALA A 171 -5.81 11.06 -5.54
CA ALA A 171 -5.56 11.14 -6.98
C ALA A 171 -6.08 12.43 -7.64
N ASN A 172 -7.05 13.13 -7.03
CA ASN A 172 -7.53 14.42 -7.53
C ASN A 172 -6.46 15.52 -7.51
N ALA A 173 -5.37 15.35 -6.75
CA ALA A 173 -4.22 16.25 -6.80
C ALA A 173 -3.47 16.21 -8.15
N ILE A 174 -3.64 15.11 -8.90
CA ILE A 174 -2.92 14.82 -10.14
C ILE A 174 -3.88 14.36 -11.24
N PRO A 175 -4.89 15.17 -11.61
CA PRO A 175 -6.06 14.72 -12.39
C PRO A 175 -5.74 14.27 -13.82
N THR A 176 -4.57 14.61 -14.35
CA THR A 176 -4.12 14.23 -15.70
C THR A 176 -3.10 13.09 -15.70
N SER A 177 -2.80 12.55 -14.53
CA SER A 177 -1.74 11.57 -14.32
C SER A 177 -2.28 10.19 -13.97
N GLY A 178 -1.49 9.13 -14.20
CA GLY A 178 -1.89 7.77 -13.88
C GLY A 178 -1.87 7.49 -12.37
N PHE A 179 -2.96 7.01 -11.79
CA PHE A 179 -2.96 6.57 -10.40
C PHE A 179 -3.86 5.35 -10.25
N GLU A 180 -3.27 4.24 -9.81
CA GLU A 180 -3.93 2.96 -9.62
C GLU A 180 -3.83 2.57 -8.15
N SER A 181 -4.96 2.62 -7.43
CA SER A 181 -5.12 2.00 -6.12
C SER A 181 -5.78 0.64 -6.33
N LEU A 182 -4.99 -0.42 -6.21
CA LEU A 182 -5.46 -1.79 -6.39
C LEU A 182 -6.00 -2.33 -5.08
N SER A 183 -7.22 -2.89 -5.11
CA SER A 183 -7.78 -3.51 -3.91
C SER A 183 -7.18 -4.89 -3.63
N ALA A 184 -6.71 -5.12 -2.41
CA ALA A 184 -6.27 -6.43 -1.93
C ALA A 184 -7.44 -7.31 -1.46
N THR A 185 -8.67 -6.80 -1.42
CA THR A 185 -9.85 -7.50 -0.88
C THR A 185 -10.03 -8.91 -1.46
N TYR A 186 -9.92 -9.07 -2.77
CA TYR A 186 -10.07 -10.40 -3.39
C TYR A 186 -9.02 -11.39 -2.90
N GLN A 187 -7.76 -10.95 -2.78
CA GLN A 187 -6.68 -11.82 -2.31
C GLN A 187 -6.86 -12.17 -0.83
N ILE A 188 -7.31 -11.21 -0.01
CA ILE A 188 -7.64 -11.43 1.40
C ILE A 188 -8.75 -12.48 1.53
N ILE A 189 -9.88 -12.30 0.84
CA ILE A 189 -11.01 -13.25 0.88
C ILE A 189 -10.56 -14.63 0.41
N LYS A 190 -9.84 -14.70 -0.71
CA LYS A 190 -9.32 -15.96 -1.25
C LYS A 190 -8.42 -16.67 -0.25
N GLU A 191 -7.56 -15.95 0.44
CA GLU A 191 -6.66 -16.54 1.43
C GLU A 191 -7.41 -16.97 2.69
N MET A 192 -8.39 -16.20 3.16
CA MET A 192 -9.28 -16.61 4.26
C MET A 192 -9.98 -17.94 3.97
N TYR A 193 -10.55 -18.10 2.76
CA TYR A 193 -11.17 -19.36 2.34
C TYR A 193 -10.19 -20.56 2.33
N ARG A 194 -8.92 -20.31 2.03
CA ARG A 194 -7.90 -21.38 1.95
C ARG A 194 -7.31 -21.74 3.29
N SER A 195 -7.14 -20.74 4.15
CA SER A 195 -6.43 -20.85 5.43
C SER A 195 -7.35 -21.13 6.62
N ILE A 196 -8.66 -20.93 6.48
CA ILE A 196 -9.65 -21.12 7.56
C ILE A 196 -10.74 -22.10 7.08
N PRO A 197 -10.57 -23.42 7.24
CA PRO A 197 -11.45 -24.44 6.66
C PRO A 197 -12.92 -24.38 7.11
N ASP A 198 -13.17 -23.98 8.36
CA ASP A 198 -14.51 -23.97 8.97
C ASP A 198 -15.23 -22.61 8.82
N LEU A 199 -14.69 -21.71 7.99
CA LEU A 199 -15.25 -20.39 7.78
C LEU A 199 -16.47 -20.45 6.84
N HIS A 200 -17.62 -20.03 7.36
CA HIS A 200 -18.88 -20.03 6.61
C HIS A 200 -19.38 -18.59 6.45
N PHE A 201 -19.30 -18.06 5.25
CA PHE A 201 -19.84 -16.73 4.92
C PHE A 201 -21.33 -16.85 4.62
N THR A 202 -22.15 -16.85 5.67
CA THR A 202 -23.61 -16.80 5.59
C THR A 202 -24.15 -15.79 6.60
N GLU A 203 -25.33 -15.22 6.32
CA GLU A 203 -25.92 -14.16 7.13
C GLU A 203 -26.12 -14.55 8.61
N ASP A 204 -26.31 -15.84 8.88
CA ASP A 204 -26.53 -16.42 10.22
C ASP A 204 -25.24 -16.86 10.94
N LYS A 205 -24.06 -16.76 10.30
CA LYS A 205 -22.79 -17.26 10.85
C LYS A 205 -21.64 -16.29 10.80
N PHE A 206 -21.76 -15.20 10.05
CA PHE A 206 -20.64 -14.31 9.79
C PHE A 206 -21.07 -12.86 9.74
N MET A 207 -20.23 -11.96 10.26
CA MET A 207 -20.45 -10.53 10.16
C MET A 207 -19.14 -9.80 9.85
N VAL A 208 -19.19 -8.84 8.94
CA VAL A 208 -18.08 -7.92 8.70
C VAL A 208 -18.26 -6.69 9.59
N ILE A 209 -17.19 -6.23 10.22
CA ILE A 209 -17.20 -5.12 11.17
C ILE A 209 -16.24 -4.03 10.71
N SER A 210 -16.75 -2.80 10.66
CA SER A 210 -15.95 -1.61 10.48
C SER A 210 -15.54 -1.01 11.83
N PRO A 211 -14.27 -0.68 12.07
CA PRO A 211 -13.78 -0.19 13.36
C PRO A 211 -14.17 1.26 13.67
N ASP A 212 -14.55 2.03 12.66
CA ASP A 212 -15.12 3.38 12.77
C ASP A 212 -15.83 3.79 11.48
N GLU A 213 -16.40 4.99 11.46
CA GLU A 213 -17.09 5.56 10.30
C GLU A 213 -16.22 5.67 9.05
N GLY A 214 -14.92 5.93 9.21
CA GLY A 214 -13.99 6.13 8.11
C GLY A 214 -13.75 4.86 7.29
N GLY A 215 -13.84 3.68 7.94
CA GLY A 215 -13.67 2.38 7.30
C GLY A 215 -14.96 1.75 6.75
N ILE A 216 -16.12 2.39 6.89
CA ILE A 216 -17.43 1.76 6.58
C ILE A 216 -17.52 1.35 5.12
N SER A 217 -17.11 2.20 4.18
CA SER A 217 -17.19 1.90 2.75
C SER A 217 -16.40 0.64 2.38
N ARG A 218 -15.23 0.47 2.98
CA ARG A 218 -14.37 -0.71 2.80
C ARG A 218 -15.03 -1.96 3.39
N ALA A 219 -15.48 -1.90 4.63
CA ALA A 219 -16.18 -3.00 5.28
C ALA A 219 -17.47 -3.40 4.54
N MET A 220 -18.22 -2.42 4.03
CA MET A 220 -19.41 -2.63 3.22
C MET A 220 -19.11 -3.37 1.91
N TYR A 221 -17.98 -3.08 1.27
CA TYR A 221 -17.54 -3.82 0.08
C TYR A 221 -17.29 -5.30 0.40
N PHE A 222 -16.59 -5.61 1.50
CA PHE A 222 -16.41 -6.99 1.98
C PHE A 222 -17.75 -7.66 2.27
N ALA A 223 -18.62 -7.00 3.05
CA ALA A 223 -19.94 -7.53 3.42
C ALA A 223 -20.80 -7.87 2.19
N SER A 224 -20.82 -6.95 1.21
CA SER A 224 -21.58 -7.11 -0.03
C SER A 224 -21.04 -8.23 -0.92
N MET A 225 -19.71 -8.35 -1.03
CA MET A 225 -19.06 -9.41 -1.81
C MET A 225 -19.28 -10.79 -1.20
N LEU A 226 -19.40 -10.87 0.13
CA LEU A 226 -19.58 -12.12 0.88
C LEU A 226 -21.06 -12.45 1.12
N GLY A 227 -21.98 -11.51 0.93
CA GLY A 227 -23.41 -11.70 1.22
C GLY A 227 -23.70 -11.86 2.72
N VAL A 228 -23.06 -11.04 3.56
CA VAL A 228 -23.14 -11.12 5.03
C VAL A 228 -23.44 -9.75 5.65
N PRO A 229 -24.00 -9.71 6.88
CA PRO A 229 -24.25 -8.48 7.62
C PRO A 229 -23.01 -7.61 7.84
N LEU A 230 -23.25 -6.30 7.95
CA LEU A 230 -22.27 -5.28 8.29
C LEU A 230 -22.57 -4.70 9.68
N GLY A 231 -21.58 -4.68 10.56
CA GLY A 231 -21.57 -3.90 11.79
C GLY A 231 -20.56 -2.75 11.70
N THR A 232 -20.76 -1.69 12.49
CA THR A 232 -19.80 -0.59 12.60
C THR A 232 -19.75 -0.04 14.02
N PHE A 233 -18.62 0.54 14.39
CA PHE A 233 -18.47 1.27 15.63
C PHE A 233 -18.64 2.77 15.44
N TYR A 234 -19.55 3.35 16.21
CA TYR A 234 -19.68 4.79 16.31
C TYR A 234 -18.90 5.32 17.52
N LYS A 235 -17.92 6.18 17.23
CA LYS A 235 -17.09 6.86 18.23
C LYS A 235 -17.56 8.30 18.37
N ARG A 236 -18.30 8.62 19.43
CA ARG A 236 -18.62 10.01 19.75
C ARG A 236 -17.47 10.64 20.51
N ARG A 237 -16.83 11.67 19.96
CA ARG A 237 -15.79 12.46 20.65
C ARG A 237 -16.38 13.73 21.24
N ASP A 238 -15.91 14.12 22.43
CA ASP A 238 -16.21 15.42 23.01
C ASP A 238 -15.27 16.47 22.42
N TYR A 239 -15.74 17.18 21.39
CA TYR A 239 -14.98 18.26 20.80
C TYR A 239 -14.84 19.50 21.70
N THR A 240 -15.56 19.55 22.83
CA THR A 240 -15.49 20.68 23.77
C THR A 240 -14.31 20.57 24.75
N ARG A 241 -13.63 19.41 24.81
CA ARG A 241 -12.51 19.14 25.72
C ARG A 241 -11.30 18.56 24.99
N VAL A 242 -10.10 18.94 25.41
CA VAL A 242 -8.83 18.36 24.93
C VAL A 242 -8.08 17.84 26.14
N VAL A 243 -7.76 16.53 26.16
CA VAL A 243 -6.98 15.87 27.21
C VAL A 243 -5.79 15.20 26.52
N ASN A 244 -4.57 15.51 26.96
CA ASN A 244 -3.32 14.98 26.36
C ASN A 244 -3.24 15.18 24.83
N GLY A 245 -3.72 16.32 24.33
CA GLY A 245 -3.69 16.65 22.90
C GLY A 245 -4.73 15.93 22.04
N ARG A 246 -5.70 15.22 22.64
CA ARG A 246 -6.80 14.54 21.92
C ARG A 246 -8.15 14.86 22.54
N ASN A 247 -9.20 14.88 21.72
CA ASN A 247 -10.58 14.96 22.21
C ASN A 247 -10.99 13.61 22.84
N PRO A 248 -11.52 13.59 24.08
CA PRO A 248 -11.88 12.35 24.75
C PRO A 248 -13.09 11.68 24.08
N ILE A 249 -13.11 10.35 24.10
CA ILE A 249 -14.21 9.54 23.57
C ILE A 249 -15.31 9.45 24.63
N VAL A 250 -16.53 9.87 24.28
CA VAL A 250 -17.71 9.92 25.16
C VAL A 250 -18.57 8.67 25.01
N ALA A 251 -18.60 8.08 23.82
CA ALA A 251 -19.33 6.85 23.56
C ALA A 251 -18.58 6.00 22.51
N HIS A 252 -18.54 4.70 22.75
CA HIS A 252 -18.11 3.66 21.82
C HIS A 252 -19.28 2.70 21.66
N GLU A 253 -20.10 2.91 20.64
CA GLU A 253 -21.33 2.14 20.44
C GLU A 253 -21.23 1.30 19.19
N PHE A 254 -21.53 0.01 19.32
CA PHE A 254 -21.67 -0.89 18.19
C PHE A 254 -23.05 -0.70 17.54
N LEU A 255 -23.06 -0.53 16.23
CA LEU A 255 -24.24 -0.41 15.38
C LEU A 255 -24.26 -1.60 14.41
N GLY A 256 -25.24 -2.48 14.58
CA GLY A 256 -25.40 -3.69 13.78
C GLY A 256 -26.33 -4.69 14.46
N ASP A 257 -26.61 -5.80 13.79
CA ASP A 257 -27.34 -6.93 14.37
C ASP A 257 -26.53 -7.64 15.47
N SER A 258 -27.17 -8.57 16.18
CA SER A 258 -26.46 -9.36 17.19
C SER A 258 -25.26 -10.10 16.60
N VAL A 259 -24.12 -10.08 17.30
CA VAL A 259 -22.92 -10.85 16.94
C VAL A 259 -22.87 -12.22 17.63
N GLU A 260 -23.88 -12.56 18.43
CA GLU A 260 -23.92 -13.79 19.22
C GLU A 260 -23.82 -15.04 18.33
N GLY A 261 -22.80 -15.86 18.57
CA GLY A 261 -22.54 -17.09 17.81
C GLY A 261 -21.91 -16.89 16.42
N LEU A 262 -21.67 -15.64 15.99
CA LEU A 262 -21.10 -15.33 14.67
C LEU A 262 -19.56 -15.31 14.70
N ASP A 263 -18.93 -15.68 13.59
CA ASP A 263 -17.55 -15.29 13.30
C ASP A 263 -17.52 -13.84 12.81
N ILE A 264 -16.49 -13.08 13.21
CA ILE A 264 -16.37 -11.68 12.81
C ILE A 264 -15.12 -11.41 11.97
N LEU A 265 -15.25 -10.53 10.98
CA LEU A 265 -14.12 -9.95 10.25
C LEU A 265 -14.06 -8.45 10.49
N ILE A 266 -13.05 -7.99 11.24
CA ILE A 266 -12.79 -6.56 11.41
C ILE A 266 -11.92 -6.09 10.23
N VAL A 267 -12.41 -5.12 9.46
CA VAL A 267 -11.75 -4.64 8.24
C VAL A 267 -11.30 -3.21 8.41
N ASP A 268 -10.02 -2.95 8.11
CA ASP A 268 -9.43 -1.62 8.09
C ASP A 268 -8.36 -1.51 7.00
N ASP A 269 -7.94 -0.30 6.64
CA ASP A 269 -6.88 -0.11 5.65
C ASP A 269 -5.50 -0.48 6.20
N MET A 270 -5.24 -0.22 7.49
CA MET A 270 -3.94 -0.46 8.08
C MET A 270 -3.99 -0.66 9.60
N ILE A 271 -3.06 -1.46 10.11
CA ILE A 271 -2.87 -1.69 11.55
C ILE A 271 -1.56 -1.05 11.98
N SER A 272 -1.62 -0.15 12.99
CA SER A 272 -0.43 0.51 13.55
C SER A 272 -0.07 -0.05 14.92
N SER A 273 -0.75 0.36 16.01
CA SER A 273 -0.53 -0.25 17.34
C SER A 273 -1.33 -1.53 17.54
N GLY A 274 -2.45 -1.68 16.84
CA GLY A 274 -3.38 -2.81 17.00
C GLY A 274 -4.39 -2.64 18.15
N ASP A 275 -4.25 -1.62 18.99
CA ASP A 275 -5.11 -1.44 20.17
C ASP A 275 -6.60 -1.36 19.80
N SER A 276 -6.94 -0.58 18.77
CA SER A 276 -8.34 -0.47 18.31
C SER A 276 -8.91 -1.80 17.83
N MET A 277 -8.10 -2.63 17.16
CA MET A 277 -8.53 -3.97 16.72
C MET A 277 -8.77 -4.90 17.92
N LEU A 278 -7.86 -4.86 18.89
CA LEU A 278 -7.95 -5.69 20.09
C LEU A 278 -9.14 -5.28 20.97
N ASP A 279 -9.41 -3.98 21.10
CA ASP A 279 -10.54 -3.47 21.87
C ASP A 279 -11.86 -3.89 21.23
N ILE A 280 -11.99 -3.74 19.91
CA ILE A 280 -13.15 -4.22 19.17
C ILE A 280 -13.31 -5.74 19.33
N ALA A 281 -12.23 -6.51 19.14
CA ALA A 281 -12.29 -7.97 19.27
C ALA A 281 -12.75 -8.40 20.68
N ARG A 282 -12.24 -7.74 21.74
CA ARG A 282 -12.69 -8.00 23.13
C ARG A 282 -14.16 -7.64 23.32
N GLU A 283 -14.60 -6.51 22.80
CA GLU A 283 -15.99 -6.09 22.90
C GLU A 283 -16.92 -7.08 22.18
N MET A 284 -16.54 -7.55 20.98
CA MET A 284 -17.33 -8.54 20.24
C MET A 284 -17.38 -9.89 20.94
N LYS A 285 -16.28 -10.32 21.56
CA LYS A 285 -16.29 -11.51 22.43
C LYS A 285 -17.25 -11.36 23.61
N GLN A 286 -17.27 -10.21 24.26
CA GLN A 286 -18.21 -9.94 25.36
C GLN A 286 -19.68 -9.96 24.91
N ARG A 287 -19.95 -9.61 23.64
CA ARG A 287 -21.27 -9.69 23.00
C ARG A 287 -21.60 -11.07 22.44
N GLY A 288 -20.76 -12.08 22.66
CA GLY A 288 -21.03 -13.47 22.29
C GLY A 288 -20.51 -13.90 20.92
N ALA A 289 -19.65 -13.13 20.26
CA ALA A 289 -19.02 -13.55 18.99
C ALA A 289 -18.21 -14.85 19.17
N ARG A 290 -18.42 -15.80 18.25
CA ARG A 290 -17.79 -17.14 18.27
C ARG A 290 -16.29 -17.06 18.04
N ASN A 291 -15.86 -16.42 16.95
CA ASN A 291 -14.45 -16.20 16.59
C ASN A 291 -14.18 -14.72 16.35
#